data_AF-A0A945J4Q4-F1
#
_entry.id   AF-A0A945J4Q4-F1
#
_cell.length_a   1.000
_cell.length_b   1.000
_cell.length_c   1.000
_cell.angle_alpha   90.00
_cell.angle_beta   90.00
_cell.angle_gamma   90.00
#
_symmetry.space_group_name_H-M   'P 1'
#
loop_
_entity.id
_entity.type
_entity.pdbx_description
1 polymer ?
#
loop_
_entity_poly.entity_id
_entity_poly.type
_entity_poly.pdbx_seq_one_letter_code
_entity_poly.pdbx_strand_id
1 'polypeptide(L)'
;SVMELKFLELLKSKGVSKPQIKILPGFLLGKLADNERSYNDDERVTEKCFENYDVTQLQCSTSRMATGEGVYVCPILVDNPKARMGNTIQETLRPFPLTHSACYTCRVTGMTCKSSP
;
A
#
# COMPACT_ATOMS: atom_id res chain seq x y z
N SER A 1 11.94 -13.40 -9.51
CA SER A 1 11.13 -14.08 -10.58
C SER A 1 11.81 -13.88 -11.95
N VAL A 2 11.38 -14.57 -13.02
CA VAL A 2 11.94 -14.34 -14.39
C VAL A 2 11.77 -12.89 -14.84
N MET A 3 10.64 -12.27 -14.50
CA MET A 3 10.36 -10.87 -14.81
C MET A 3 11.31 -9.90 -14.07
N GLU A 4 11.56 -10.15 -12.79
CA GLU A 4 12.46 -9.35 -11.96
C GLU A 4 13.89 -9.34 -12.53
N LEU A 5 14.40 -10.49 -12.98
CA LEU A 5 15.72 -10.58 -13.61
C LEU A 5 15.83 -9.70 -14.86
N LYS A 6 14.80 -9.73 -15.73
CA LYS A 6 14.75 -8.88 -16.93
C LYS A 6 14.77 -7.39 -16.58
N PHE A 7 14.07 -6.98 -15.51
CA PHE A 7 14.13 -5.59 -15.05
C PHE A 7 15.49 -5.21 -14.48
N LEU A 8 16.12 -6.10 -13.70
CA LEU A 8 17.46 -5.86 -13.16
C LEU A 8 18.50 -5.69 -14.26
N GLU A 9 18.45 -6.53 -15.30
CA GLU A 9 19.30 -6.43 -16.49
C GLU A 9 19.08 -5.11 -17.24
N LEU A 10 17.81 -4.73 -17.44
CA LEU A 10 17.45 -3.47 -18.05
C LEU A 10 18.04 -2.29 -17.27
N LEU A 11 17.84 -2.24 -15.95
CA LEU A 11 18.36 -1.15 -15.11
C LEU A 11 19.90 -1.08 -15.14
N LYS A 12 20.58 -2.23 -15.08
CA LYS A 12 22.05 -2.29 -15.22
C LYS A 12 22.51 -1.77 -16.58
N SER A 13 21.82 -2.14 -17.66
CA SER A 13 22.14 -1.65 -19.02
C SER A 13 21.98 -0.13 -19.17
N LYS A 14 21.19 0.51 -18.29
CA LYS A 14 21.01 1.97 -18.21
C LYS A 14 21.94 2.65 -17.21
N GLY A 15 22.92 1.93 -16.65
CA GLY A 15 23.91 2.49 -15.74
C GLY A 15 23.50 2.52 -14.26
N VAL A 16 22.39 1.89 -13.87
CA VAL A 16 22.03 1.73 -12.45
C VAL A 16 22.93 0.65 -11.85
N SER A 17 23.94 1.05 -11.08
CA SER A 17 24.99 0.16 -10.57
C SER A 17 24.50 -0.86 -9.53
N LYS A 18 23.51 -0.48 -8.71
CA LYS A 18 22.90 -1.31 -7.66
C LYS A 18 21.37 -1.17 -7.69
N PRO A 19 20.68 -1.77 -8.68
CA PRO A 19 19.24 -1.63 -8.79
C PRO A 19 18.55 -2.34 -7.61
N GLN A 20 17.67 -1.61 -6.93
CA GLN A 20 16.74 -2.16 -5.94
C GLN A 20 15.33 -2.06 -6.51
N ILE A 21 14.66 -3.19 -6.65
CA ILE A 21 13.33 -3.27 -7.25
C ILE A 21 12.37 -3.85 -6.23
N LYS A 22 11.20 -3.23 -6.13
CA LYS A 22 10.07 -3.76 -5.39
C LYS A 22 8.86 -3.84 -6.31
N ILE A 23 8.40 -5.06 -6.59
CA ILE A 23 7.22 -5.30 -7.41
C ILE A 23 6.02 -5.38 -6.48
N LEU A 24 5.10 -4.44 -6.61
CA LEU A 24 3.86 -4.39 -5.84
C LEU A 24 2.70 -5.00 -6.63
N PRO A 25 1.71 -5.60 -5.97
CA PRO A 25 0.46 -5.97 -6.63
C PRO A 25 -0.28 -4.72 -7.13
N GLY A 26 -1.14 -4.91 -8.13
CA GLY A 26 -2.10 -3.89 -8.53
C GLY A 26 -3.15 -3.66 -7.45
N PHE A 27 -3.43 -2.39 -7.15
CA PHE A 27 -4.56 -1.98 -6.32
C PHE A 27 -5.68 -1.52 -7.23
N LEU A 28 -6.86 -2.14 -7.12
CA LEU A 28 -8.04 -1.87 -7.96
C LEU A 28 -8.71 -0.55 -7.56
N LEU A 29 -7.94 0.53 -7.63
CA LEU A 29 -8.28 1.91 -7.30
C LEU A 29 -7.91 2.82 -8.48
N GLY A 30 -8.47 4.03 -8.47
CA GLY A 30 -8.15 5.07 -9.45
C GLY A 30 -8.29 4.56 -10.88
N LYS A 31 -7.31 4.87 -11.74
CA LYS A 31 -7.37 4.49 -13.16
C LYS A 31 -7.39 2.99 -13.42
N LEU A 32 -6.79 2.18 -12.53
CA LEU A 32 -6.82 0.72 -12.69
C LEU A 32 -8.24 0.18 -12.51
N ALA A 33 -9.03 0.82 -11.64
CA ALA A 33 -10.43 0.46 -11.45
C ALA A 33 -11.29 0.70 -12.70
N ASP A 34 -10.99 1.75 -13.47
CA ASP A 34 -11.64 2.05 -14.76
C ASP A 34 -11.21 1.09 -15.87
N ASN A 35 -9.93 0.74 -15.89
CA ASN A 35 -9.32 -0.03 -16.99
C ASN A 35 -9.57 -1.54 -16.87
N GLU A 36 -9.66 -2.06 -15.65
CA GLU A 36 -9.90 -3.47 -15.38
C GLU A 36 -11.25 -3.69 -14.68
N ARG A 37 -11.32 -3.33 -13.39
CA ARG A 37 -12.53 -3.35 -12.57
C ARG A 37 -12.26 -2.73 -11.20
N SER A 38 -13.32 -2.32 -10.51
CA SER A 38 -13.27 -1.99 -9.09
C SER A 38 -13.24 -3.26 -8.21
N TYR A 39 -12.94 -3.08 -6.92
CA TYR A 39 -13.13 -4.13 -5.92
C TYR A 39 -14.60 -4.54 -5.81
N ASN A 40 -14.86 -5.84 -5.71
CA ASN A 40 -16.17 -6.41 -5.44
C ASN A 40 -16.59 -6.17 -3.97
N ASP A 41 -17.84 -6.48 -3.64
CA ASP A 41 -18.38 -6.32 -2.28
C ASP A 41 -17.78 -7.33 -1.28
N ASP A 42 -17.38 -8.51 -1.75
CA ASP A 42 -16.72 -9.56 -0.96
C ASP A 42 -15.19 -9.35 -0.85
N GLU A 43 -14.62 -8.47 -1.67
CA GLU A 43 -13.21 -8.04 -1.56
C GLU A 43 -13.06 -6.96 -0.48
N ARG A 44 -13.27 -7.38 0.77
CA ARG A 44 -13.20 -6.58 1.98
C ARG A 44 -12.47 -7.35 3.07
N VAL A 45 -11.97 -6.64 4.07
CA VAL A 45 -11.28 -7.22 5.22
C VAL A 45 -11.83 -6.64 6.51
N THR A 46 -11.72 -7.43 7.57
CA THR A 46 -11.97 -7.02 8.95
C THR A 46 -10.66 -7.08 9.73
N GLU A 47 -10.65 -6.52 10.94
CA GLU A 47 -9.47 -6.62 11.82
C GLU A 47 -9.05 -8.08 12.07
N LYS A 48 -10.02 -9.00 12.19
CA LYS A 48 -9.77 -10.44 12.35
C LYS A 48 -8.95 -11.04 11.21
N CYS A 49 -9.09 -10.51 9.99
CA CYS A 49 -8.30 -10.98 8.87
C CYS A 49 -6.79 -10.80 9.11
N PHE A 50 -6.38 -9.86 9.96
CA PHE A 50 -4.97 -9.53 10.20
C PHE A 50 -4.39 -10.14 11.48
N GLU A 51 -5.13 -10.97 12.23
CA GLU A 51 -4.62 -11.60 13.48
C GLU A 51 -3.35 -12.43 13.26
N ASN A 52 -3.21 -13.03 12.08
CA ASN A 52 -2.03 -13.81 11.67
C ASN A 52 -1.15 -13.09 10.63
N TYR A 53 -1.21 -11.77 10.59
CA TYR A 53 -0.47 -10.95 9.63
C TYR A 53 0.37 -9.92 10.39
N ASP A 54 1.68 -9.85 10.10
CA ASP A 54 2.54 -8.81 10.69
C ASP A 54 2.23 -7.44 10.06
N VAL A 55 1.28 -6.74 10.67
CA VAL A 55 0.85 -5.41 10.22
C VAL A 55 1.98 -4.40 10.25
N THR A 56 3.07 -4.63 11.02
CA THR A 56 4.23 -3.74 11.06
C THR A 56 5.03 -3.73 9.75
N GLN A 57 4.78 -4.67 8.84
CA GLN A 57 5.31 -4.65 7.48
C GLN A 57 4.61 -3.65 6.56
N LEU A 58 3.44 -3.13 6.96
CA LEU A 58 2.64 -2.18 6.22
C LEU A 58 2.90 -0.75 6.69
N GLN A 59 2.95 0.22 5.77
CA GLN A 59 3.21 1.62 6.12
C GLN A 59 2.09 2.23 6.97
N CYS A 60 0.86 1.73 6.88
CA CYS A 60 -0.27 2.23 7.66
C CYS A 60 -0.12 2.01 9.17
N SER A 61 0.78 1.11 9.61
CA SER A 61 1.05 0.90 11.04
C SER A 61 2.20 1.78 11.57
N THR A 62 3.14 2.21 10.72
CA THR A 62 4.37 2.91 11.16
C THR A 62 4.58 4.28 10.54
N SER A 63 3.72 4.70 9.61
CA SER A 63 3.94 5.91 8.80
C SER A 63 2.60 6.53 8.39
N ARG A 64 2.66 7.76 7.88
CA ARG A 64 1.51 8.57 7.50
C ARG A 64 1.83 9.35 6.23
N MET A 65 0.82 9.63 5.43
CA MET A 65 0.96 10.49 4.25
C MET A 65 0.48 11.90 4.61
N ALA A 66 1.39 12.86 4.69
CA ALA A 66 1.06 14.26 4.87
C ALA A 66 0.85 14.93 3.51
N THR A 67 -0.24 15.70 3.37
CA THR A 67 -0.62 16.42 2.15
C THR A 67 -1.09 17.84 2.52
N GLY A 68 -1.32 18.70 1.52
CA GLY A 68 -1.96 20.00 1.76
C GLY A 68 -3.37 19.90 2.33
N GLU A 69 -4.08 18.80 2.09
CA GLU A 69 -5.44 18.55 2.53
C GLU A 69 -5.52 17.82 3.88
N GLY A 70 -4.38 17.57 4.53
CA GLY A 70 -4.25 16.89 5.82
C GLY A 70 -3.44 15.61 5.76
N VAL A 71 -3.49 14.85 6.85
CA VAL A 71 -2.68 13.64 7.05
C VAL A 71 -3.55 12.40 6.93
N TYR A 72 -3.13 11.46 6.10
CA TYR A 72 -3.82 10.22 5.77
C TYR A 72 -3.04 9.00 6.27
N VAL A 73 -3.75 7.90 6.51
CA VAL A 73 -3.14 6.65 6.99
C VAL A 73 -2.20 6.02 5.95
N CYS A 74 -2.51 6.14 4.66
CA CYS A 74 -1.79 5.45 3.59
C CYS A 74 -1.79 6.31 2.30
N PRO A 75 -0.66 6.40 1.58
CA PRO A 75 -0.57 7.15 0.32
C PRO A 75 -1.58 6.70 -0.75
N ILE A 76 -1.92 5.41 -0.82
CA ILE A 76 -2.89 4.90 -1.83
C ILE A 76 -4.34 5.31 -1.53
N LEU A 77 -4.60 5.92 -0.38
CA LEU A 77 -5.93 6.28 0.09
C LEU A 77 -6.14 7.80 0.23
N VAL A 78 -5.24 8.62 -0.34
CA VAL A 78 -5.34 10.10 -0.22
C VAL A 78 -6.64 10.66 -0.80
N ASP A 79 -7.22 10.00 -1.81
CA ASP A 79 -8.50 10.38 -2.40
C ASP A 79 -9.72 9.84 -1.62
N ASN A 80 -9.51 9.12 -0.51
CA ASN A 80 -10.57 8.58 0.33
C ASN A 80 -10.70 9.39 1.63
N PRO A 81 -11.76 10.20 1.81
CA PRO A 81 -11.95 11.00 3.02
C PRO A 81 -11.96 10.18 4.32
N LYS A 82 -12.40 8.91 4.28
CA LYS A 82 -12.41 8.02 5.45
C LYS A 82 -11.00 7.59 5.90
N ALA A 83 -10.00 7.75 5.04
CA ALA A 83 -8.60 7.45 5.34
C ALA A 83 -7.84 8.64 5.95
N ARG A 84 -8.48 9.82 6.01
CA ARG A 84 -7.93 11.01 6.64
C ARG A 84 -7.92 10.84 8.16
N MET A 85 -6.77 11.08 8.78
CA MET A 85 -6.56 10.88 10.21
C MET A 85 -6.53 12.18 11.02
N GLY A 86 -6.29 13.32 10.37
CA GLY A 86 -6.23 14.63 11.01
C GLY A 86 -5.59 15.70 10.13
N ASN A 87 -5.40 16.88 10.68
CA ASN A 87 -4.67 18.00 10.05
C ASN A 87 -3.17 17.91 10.34
N THR A 88 -2.79 17.32 11.47
CA THR A 88 -1.40 17.28 11.95
C THR A 88 -0.93 15.84 12.18
N ILE A 89 0.38 15.61 12.13
CA ILE A 89 0.96 14.29 12.46
C ILE A 89 0.58 13.87 13.89
N GLN A 90 0.54 14.82 14.83
CA GLN A 90 0.22 14.57 16.24
C GLN A 90 -1.17 13.92 16.41
N GLU A 91 -2.18 14.37 15.65
CA GLU A 91 -3.54 13.79 15.67
C GLU A 91 -3.59 12.35 15.15
N THR A 92 -2.56 11.92 14.42
CA THR A 92 -2.49 10.59 13.80
C THR A 92 -1.76 9.55 14.63
N LEU A 93 -1.25 9.92 15.82
CA LEU A 93 -0.55 9.05 16.78
C LEU A 93 -1.52 8.11 17.50
N ARG A 94 -2.38 7.46 16.73
CA ARG A 94 -3.39 6.48 17.15
C ARG A 94 -3.49 5.38 16.10
N PRO A 95 -3.99 4.19 16.46
CA PRO A 95 -4.25 3.13 15.50
C PRO A 95 -5.24 3.57 14.41
N PHE A 96 -5.17 2.90 13.27
CA PHE A 96 -6.15 3.03 12.18
C PHE A 96 -6.66 1.64 11.79
N PRO A 97 -7.98 1.44 11.69
CA PRO A 97 -8.55 0.12 11.38
C PRO A 97 -8.32 -0.26 9.91
N LEU A 98 -7.77 -1.45 9.65
CA LEU A 98 -7.51 -1.97 8.30
C LEU A 98 -8.81 -2.49 7.67
N THR A 99 -9.60 -1.57 7.11
CA THR A 99 -11.00 -1.85 6.68
C THR A 99 -11.29 -1.44 5.24
N HIS A 100 -10.36 -0.77 4.54
CA HIS A 100 -10.58 -0.36 3.15
C HIS A 100 -10.42 -1.53 2.19
N SER A 101 -11.08 -1.48 1.04
CA SER A 101 -10.91 -2.48 -0.03
C SER A 101 -9.46 -2.60 -0.48
N ALA A 102 -8.69 -1.51 -0.45
CA ALA A 102 -7.25 -1.56 -0.70
C ALA A 102 -6.49 -2.48 0.29
N CYS A 103 -6.94 -2.55 1.54
CA CYS A 103 -6.37 -3.43 2.56
C CYS A 103 -6.61 -4.92 2.23
N TYR A 104 -7.65 -5.25 1.44
CA TYR A 104 -7.86 -6.60 0.93
C TYR A 104 -6.66 -7.06 0.11
N THR A 105 -6.20 -6.25 -0.87
CA THR A 105 -4.99 -6.56 -1.65
C THR A 105 -3.80 -6.79 -0.74
N CYS A 106 -3.55 -5.91 0.25
CA CYS A 106 -2.45 -6.09 1.20
C CYS A 106 -2.51 -7.46 1.90
N ARG A 107 -3.70 -7.86 2.33
CA ARG A 107 -3.93 -9.09 3.07
C ARG A 107 -3.80 -10.34 2.21
N VAL A 108 -4.41 -10.37 1.04
CA VAL A 108 -4.51 -11.60 0.22
C VAL A 108 -3.24 -11.87 -0.56
N THR A 109 -2.50 -10.83 -0.96
CA THR A 109 -1.25 -11.02 -1.71
C THR A 109 -0.03 -11.12 -0.80
N GLY A 110 -0.16 -10.89 0.50
CA GLY A 110 0.97 -10.86 1.42
C GLY A 110 1.94 -9.69 1.18
N MET A 111 1.51 -8.62 0.50
CA MET A 111 2.44 -7.54 0.12
C MET A 111 2.92 -6.75 1.32
N THR A 112 4.18 -6.34 1.33
CA THR A 112 4.73 -5.47 2.37
C THR A 112 4.94 -4.07 1.82
N CYS A 113 4.94 -3.05 2.68
CA CYS A 113 5.35 -1.68 2.29
C CYS A 113 6.84 -1.45 2.55
N LYS A 114 7.42 -2.09 3.57
CA LYS A 114 8.86 -2.01 3.88
C LYS A 114 9.73 -2.67 2.81
N SER A 115 10.81 -2.03 2.41
CA SER A 115 11.85 -2.69 1.61
C SER A 115 12.55 -3.74 2.47
N SER A 116 12.86 -4.89 1.90
CA SER A 116 13.79 -5.82 2.53
C SER A 116 15.18 -5.17 2.57
N PRO A 117 15.94 -5.34 3.67
CA PRO A 117 17.32 -4.86 3.77
C PRO A 117 18.22 -5.36 2.63
#